data_AF-A0A4Q6XAL5-F1
#
_entry.id   AF-A0A4Q6XAL5-F1
#
_cell.length_a   1.000
_cell.length_b   1.000
_cell.length_c   1.000
_cell.angle_alpha   90.00
_cell.angle_beta   90.00
_cell.angle_gamma   90.00
#
_symmetry.space_group_name_H-M   'P 1'
#
loop_
_entity.id
_entity.type
_entity.pdbx_description
1 polymer ?
#
loop_
_entity_poly.entity_id
_entity_poly.type
_entity_poly.pdbx_seq_one_letter_code
_entity_poly.pdbx_strand_id
1 'polypeptide(L)'
;MKNIVLLLPLIFISQTYAESLVQFEKNLAKKYGQKNFYEVNQEIESEVVNKLAHDSASFNYAFSSVQEQYNLRIHFSPDKTLKFYTFDIGGGGTMGEYSSYVQAQKAGKTILTPIKTGFILDVKQTQFVNKQPIYLVKSYYKGSSCIGAYAINAFKLTQAGKLQAAKAFQTKSAQLDHIKVDFDCKNHEVGHSTPDYIRSSENMNTVDIILLDKDYKPQGKYLRYAKTNTVYKYLGTVK
;
A
#
# COMPACT_ATOMS: atom_id res chain seq x y z
N MET A 1 -29.39 14.45 -67.19
CA MET A 1 -28.41 13.88 -66.24
C MET A 1 -28.48 14.71 -64.97
N LYS A 2 -28.98 14.13 -63.86
CA LYS A 2 -29.18 14.82 -62.58
C LYS A 2 -27.93 14.63 -61.72
N ASN A 3 -27.25 15.72 -61.38
CA ASN A 3 -26.09 15.71 -60.49
C ASN A 3 -26.57 15.56 -59.05
N ILE A 4 -26.27 14.42 -58.42
CA ILE A 4 -26.47 14.19 -56.99
C ILE A 4 -25.23 14.74 -56.28
N VAL A 5 -25.39 15.85 -55.56
CA VAL A 5 -24.37 16.40 -54.67
C VAL A 5 -24.42 15.60 -53.36
N LEU A 6 -23.38 14.81 -53.11
CA LEU A 6 -23.20 14.06 -51.87
C LEU A 6 -22.63 15.00 -50.81
N LEU A 7 -23.47 15.43 -49.86
CA LEU A 7 -23.05 16.15 -48.66
C LEU A 7 -22.54 15.14 -47.63
N LEU A 8 -21.21 15.08 -47.44
CA LEU A 8 -20.60 14.35 -46.33
C LEU A 8 -20.83 15.13 -45.02
N PRO A 9 -21.36 14.50 -43.96
CA PRO A 9 -21.42 15.14 -42.65
C PRO A 9 -20.02 15.16 -42.04
N LEU A 10 -19.50 16.36 -41.80
CA LEU A 10 -18.27 16.59 -41.05
C LEU A 10 -18.55 16.26 -39.57
N ILE A 11 -18.18 15.05 -39.13
CA ILE A 11 -18.23 14.67 -37.72
C ILE A 11 -17.07 15.39 -37.03
N PHE A 12 -17.36 16.52 -36.37
CA PHE A 12 -16.44 17.15 -35.43
C PHE A 12 -16.27 16.22 -34.23
N ILE A 13 -15.19 15.44 -34.23
CA ILE A 13 -14.72 14.75 -33.03
C ILE A 13 -14.13 15.83 -32.12
N SER A 14 -14.93 16.31 -31.17
CA SER A 14 -14.43 17.12 -30.07
C SER A 14 -13.38 16.27 -29.34
N GLN A 15 -12.09 16.55 -29.55
CA GLN A 15 -11.04 16.01 -28.70
C GLN A 15 -11.23 16.63 -27.32
N THR A 16 -11.93 15.92 -26.44
CA THR A 16 -11.94 16.22 -25.02
C THR A 16 -10.53 15.99 -24.52
N TYR A 17 -9.77 17.08 -24.39
CA TYR A 17 -8.44 17.03 -23.78
C TYR A 17 -8.62 16.49 -22.36
N ALA A 18 -8.07 15.30 -22.10
CA ALA A 18 -8.05 14.76 -20.76
C ALA A 18 -7.33 15.74 -19.83
N GLU A 19 -7.95 16.05 -18.69
CA GLU A 19 -7.36 16.92 -17.67
C GLU A 19 -5.99 16.37 -17.23
N SER A 20 -4.96 17.23 -17.22
CA SER A 20 -3.63 16.84 -16.74
C SER A 20 -3.63 16.60 -15.22
N LEU A 21 -2.70 15.78 -14.73
CA LEU A 21 -2.59 15.47 -13.29
C LEU A 21 -2.31 16.71 -12.42
N VAL A 22 -1.56 17.68 -12.96
CA VAL A 22 -1.33 18.98 -12.30
C VAL A 22 -2.63 19.77 -12.18
N GLN A 23 -3.45 19.79 -13.24
CA GLN A 23 -4.73 20.49 -13.22
C GLN A 23 -5.71 19.81 -12.26
N PHE A 24 -5.70 18.48 -12.23
CA PHE A 24 -6.48 17.67 -11.29
C PHE A 24 -6.16 18.03 -9.83
N GLU A 25 -4.88 18.07 -9.43
CA GLU A 25 -4.51 18.46 -8.05
C GLU A 25 -4.92 19.89 -7.70
N LYS A 26 -4.79 20.84 -8.64
CA LYS A 26 -5.27 22.21 -8.44
C LYS A 26 -6.78 22.26 -8.24
N ASN A 27 -7.53 21.45 -8.98
CA ASN A 27 -8.98 21.38 -8.87
C ASN A 27 -9.43 20.73 -7.55
N LEU A 28 -8.74 19.68 -7.09
CA LEU A 28 -8.95 19.14 -5.74
C LEU A 28 -8.70 20.19 -4.67
N ALA A 29 -7.56 20.90 -4.74
CA ALA A 29 -7.20 21.96 -3.80
C ALA A 29 -8.26 23.08 -3.75
N LYS A 30 -8.75 23.51 -4.92
CA LYS A 30 -9.82 24.51 -5.02
C LYS A 30 -11.13 24.01 -4.41
N LYS A 31 -11.47 22.74 -4.61
CA LYS A 31 -12.74 22.14 -4.16
C LYS A 31 -12.76 21.85 -2.66
N TYR A 32 -11.64 21.38 -2.11
CA TYR A 32 -11.57 20.84 -0.75
C TYR A 32 -10.64 21.61 0.20
N GLY A 33 -9.74 22.46 -0.29
CA GLY A 33 -8.67 23.08 0.52
C GLY A 33 -9.12 23.99 1.66
N GLN A 34 -10.39 24.39 1.71
CA GLN A 34 -10.99 25.16 2.82
C GLN A 34 -11.96 24.34 3.68
N LYS A 35 -12.09 23.04 3.40
CA LYS A 35 -12.98 22.13 4.13
C LYS A 35 -12.19 21.38 5.20
N ASN A 36 -12.88 20.93 6.24
CA ASN A 36 -12.30 20.03 7.24
C ASN A 36 -11.95 18.70 6.57
N PHE A 37 -10.68 18.30 6.62
CA PHE A 37 -10.18 17.07 5.96
C PHE A 37 -11.01 15.83 6.35
N TYR A 38 -11.31 15.66 7.63
CA TYR A 38 -12.01 14.46 8.12
C TYR A 38 -13.50 14.39 7.72
N GLU A 39 -14.05 15.47 7.16
CA GLU A 39 -15.41 15.49 6.60
C GLU A 39 -15.44 15.17 5.11
N VAL A 40 -14.29 15.19 4.42
CA VAL A 40 -14.22 15.06 2.95
C VAL A 40 -13.16 14.08 2.45
N ASN A 41 -12.46 13.40 3.35
CA ASN A 41 -11.33 12.53 3.00
C ASN A 41 -11.75 11.32 2.15
N GLN A 42 -12.95 10.79 2.35
CA GLN A 42 -13.49 9.70 1.53
C GLN A 42 -13.82 10.16 0.10
N GLU A 43 -14.35 11.36 -0.08
CA GLU A 43 -14.59 11.94 -1.41
C GLU A 43 -13.28 12.25 -2.14
N ILE A 44 -12.29 12.79 -1.43
CA ILE A 44 -10.94 13.02 -1.99
C ILE A 44 -10.34 11.68 -2.42
N GLU A 45 -10.39 10.66 -1.56
CA GLU A 45 -9.92 9.31 -1.88
C GLU A 45 -10.60 8.76 -3.14
N SER A 46 -11.92 8.84 -3.22
CA SER A 46 -12.70 8.37 -4.37
C SER A 46 -12.31 9.07 -5.67
N GLU A 47 -12.11 10.39 -5.65
CA GLU A 47 -11.69 11.15 -6.83
C GLU A 47 -10.27 10.79 -7.27
N VAL A 48 -9.33 10.68 -6.33
CA VAL A 48 -7.95 10.29 -6.63
C VAL A 48 -7.92 8.85 -7.16
N VAL A 49 -8.60 7.90 -6.51
CA VAL A 49 -8.68 6.50 -6.95
C VAL A 49 -9.27 6.40 -8.35
N ASN A 50 -10.33 7.16 -8.65
CA ASN A 50 -10.89 7.23 -9.99
C ASN A 50 -9.88 7.75 -11.01
N LYS A 51 -9.09 8.79 -10.67
CA LYS A 51 -8.02 9.30 -11.53
C LYS A 51 -6.93 8.23 -11.75
N LEU A 52 -6.49 7.54 -10.70
CA LEU A 52 -5.49 6.46 -10.77
C LEU A 52 -5.93 5.29 -11.67
N ALA A 53 -7.23 4.98 -11.68
CA ALA A 53 -7.77 3.88 -12.48
C ALA A 53 -7.81 4.19 -13.99
N HIS A 54 -7.91 5.47 -14.37
CA HIS A 54 -8.15 5.89 -15.75
C HIS A 54 -6.99 6.65 -16.40
N ASP A 55 -6.01 7.13 -15.63
CA ASP A 55 -4.87 7.89 -16.14
C ASP A 55 -3.56 7.12 -15.93
N SER A 56 -3.00 6.53 -16.97
CA SER A 56 -1.76 5.75 -16.87
C SER A 56 -0.53 6.60 -16.52
N ALA A 57 -0.55 7.92 -16.77
CA ALA A 57 0.53 8.81 -16.37
C ALA A 57 0.64 8.94 -14.85
N SER A 58 -0.43 8.61 -14.11
CA SER A 58 -0.46 8.66 -12.65
C SER A 58 0.55 7.74 -11.98
N PHE A 59 1.00 6.68 -12.66
CA PHE A 59 2.03 5.77 -12.13
C PHE A 59 3.34 6.53 -11.83
N ASN A 60 3.78 7.39 -12.75
CA ASN A 60 5.01 8.15 -12.59
C ASN A 60 4.82 9.52 -11.90
N TYR A 61 3.58 9.92 -11.64
CA TYR A 61 3.28 11.23 -11.07
C TYR A 61 3.38 11.25 -9.55
N ALA A 62 3.99 12.29 -8.97
CA ALA A 62 4.29 12.32 -7.53
C ALA A 62 3.09 12.61 -6.64
N PHE A 63 2.03 13.28 -7.14
CA PHE A 63 0.90 13.75 -6.32
C PHE A 63 1.33 14.55 -5.08
N SER A 64 2.34 15.42 -5.21
CA SER A 64 2.94 16.11 -4.06
C SER A 64 1.91 16.92 -3.28
N SER A 65 1.01 17.62 -3.95
CA SER A 65 -0.02 18.44 -3.28
C SER A 65 -1.00 17.56 -2.50
N VAL A 66 -1.43 16.43 -3.07
CA VAL A 66 -2.31 15.49 -2.35
C VAL A 66 -1.60 14.85 -1.16
N GLN A 67 -0.31 14.50 -1.28
CA GLN A 67 0.47 13.96 -0.16
C GLN A 67 0.59 14.97 0.98
N GLU A 68 0.85 16.24 0.66
CA GLU A 68 1.04 17.31 1.66
C GLU A 68 -0.28 17.74 2.32
N GLN A 69 -1.36 17.86 1.55
CA GLN A 69 -2.61 18.46 2.02
C GLN A 69 -3.63 17.44 2.52
N TYR A 70 -3.58 16.20 2.01
CA TYR A 70 -4.65 15.22 2.17
C TYR A 70 -4.18 13.86 2.69
N ASN A 71 -3.01 13.83 3.33
CA ASN A 71 -2.47 12.64 4.01
C ASN A 71 -2.34 11.39 3.12
N LEU A 72 -2.24 11.56 1.81
CA LEU A 72 -1.89 10.47 0.92
C LEU A 72 -0.43 10.06 1.18
N ARG A 73 -0.19 8.77 1.33
CA ARG A 73 1.17 8.20 1.35
C ARG A 73 1.42 7.33 0.16
N ILE A 74 2.61 7.46 -0.41
CA ILE A 74 3.03 6.72 -1.59
C ILE A 74 4.32 5.97 -1.31
N HIS A 75 4.35 4.69 -1.67
CA HIS A 75 5.56 3.86 -1.66
C HIS A 75 5.73 3.18 -3.02
N PHE A 76 6.97 3.08 -3.50
CA PHE A 76 7.29 2.22 -4.63
C PHE A 76 7.84 0.87 -4.15
N SER A 77 7.57 -0.20 -4.90
CA SER A 77 8.35 -1.42 -4.73
C SER A 77 9.83 -1.16 -5.06
N PRO A 78 10.77 -1.96 -4.51
CA PRO A 78 12.19 -1.83 -4.82
C PRO A 78 12.51 -1.88 -6.33
N ASP A 79 11.81 -2.72 -7.09
CA ASP A 79 11.94 -2.80 -8.56
C ASP A 79 11.17 -1.72 -9.32
N LYS A 80 10.46 -0.83 -8.62
CA LYS A 80 9.63 0.26 -9.16
C LYS A 80 8.52 -0.20 -10.13
N THR A 81 8.14 -1.47 -10.10
CA THR A 81 7.04 -1.99 -10.93
C THR A 81 5.66 -1.78 -10.29
N LEU A 82 5.63 -1.54 -8.99
CA LEU A 82 4.44 -1.28 -8.20
C LEU A 82 4.53 0.06 -7.49
N LYS A 83 3.38 0.72 -7.40
CA LYS A 83 3.20 1.94 -6.62
C LYS A 83 2.00 1.77 -5.70
N PHE A 84 2.26 1.89 -4.41
CA PHE A 84 1.31 1.72 -3.32
C PHE A 84 0.83 3.10 -2.88
N TYR A 85 -0.46 3.19 -2.60
CA TYR A 85 -1.16 4.38 -2.14
C TYR A 85 -1.90 4.02 -0.86
N THR A 86 -1.77 4.85 0.18
CA THR A 86 -2.53 4.74 1.42
C THR A 86 -3.20 6.07 1.72
N PHE A 87 -4.51 6.04 1.87
CA PHE A 87 -5.33 7.20 2.24
C PHE A 87 -5.76 7.07 3.71
N ASP A 88 -5.78 8.19 4.43
CA ASP A 88 -6.49 8.30 5.71
C ASP A 88 -7.96 8.61 5.43
N ILE A 89 -8.83 7.68 5.79
CA ILE A 89 -10.29 7.78 5.59
C ILE A 89 -11.06 7.81 6.92
N GLY A 90 -10.35 8.04 8.03
CA GLY A 90 -10.93 8.05 9.37
C GLY A 90 -11.65 9.36 9.70
N GLY A 91 -12.43 9.35 10.79
CA GLY A 91 -13.21 10.51 11.24
C GLY A 91 -12.44 11.51 12.14
N GLY A 92 -11.11 11.45 12.19
CA GLY A 92 -10.29 12.35 13.03
C GLY A 92 -10.21 12.00 14.53
N GLY A 93 -10.71 10.83 14.92
CA GLY A 93 -10.58 10.30 16.28
C GLY A 93 -9.20 9.72 16.61
N THR A 94 -9.12 8.97 17.71
CA THR A 94 -7.86 8.31 18.10
C THR A 94 -7.57 7.06 17.28
N MET A 95 -8.60 6.42 16.72
CA MET A 95 -8.48 5.29 15.79
C MET A 95 -8.07 5.79 14.39
N GLY A 96 -7.22 5.02 13.71
CA GLY A 96 -6.87 5.30 12.31
C GLY A 96 -7.59 4.33 11.39
N GLU A 97 -8.19 4.85 10.33
CA GLU A 97 -8.83 4.06 9.28
C GLU A 97 -8.16 4.39 7.95
N TYR A 98 -7.79 3.34 7.21
CA TYR A 98 -6.99 3.49 6.00
C TYR A 98 -7.58 2.68 4.85
N SER A 99 -7.62 3.28 3.67
CA SER A 99 -7.80 2.54 2.41
C SER A 99 -6.47 2.48 1.68
N SER A 100 -6.20 1.38 0.99
CA SER A 100 -4.93 1.19 0.29
C SER A 100 -5.10 0.52 -1.06
N TYR A 101 -4.32 0.99 -2.02
CA TYR A 101 -4.37 0.58 -3.41
C TYR A 101 -2.97 0.37 -3.95
N VAL A 102 -2.85 -0.51 -4.93
CA VAL A 102 -1.60 -0.73 -5.66
C VAL A 102 -1.85 -0.59 -7.13
N GLN A 103 -1.10 0.29 -7.76
CA GLN A 103 -1.04 0.42 -9.20
C GLN A 103 0.17 -0.37 -9.71
N ALA A 104 -0.08 -1.30 -10.62
CA ALA A 104 0.96 -2.01 -11.34
C ALA A 104 1.05 -1.48 -12.77
N GLN A 105 2.27 -1.33 -13.29
CA GLN A 105 2.48 -1.00 -14.70
C GLN A 105 2.76 -2.28 -15.50
N LYS A 106 1.95 -2.54 -16.53
CA LYS A 106 2.14 -3.69 -17.42
C LYS A 106 1.83 -3.31 -18.87
N ALA A 107 2.82 -3.48 -19.75
CA ALA A 107 2.69 -3.22 -21.19
C ALA A 107 2.08 -1.84 -21.53
N GLY A 108 2.56 -0.79 -20.84
CA GLY A 108 2.08 0.59 -21.05
C GLY A 108 0.71 0.90 -20.44
N LYS A 109 0.03 -0.08 -19.84
CA LYS A 109 -1.22 0.11 -19.10
C LYS A 109 -0.98 0.04 -17.59
N THR A 110 -1.82 0.73 -16.84
CA THR A 110 -1.84 0.65 -15.37
C THR A 110 -3.04 -0.17 -14.92
N ILE A 111 -2.84 -0.97 -13.87
CA ILE A 111 -3.89 -1.75 -13.24
C ILE A 111 -3.91 -1.40 -11.76
N LEU A 112 -5.03 -0.83 -11.30
CA LEU A 112 -5.23 -0.49 -9.89
C LEU A 112 -5.91 -1.67 -9.18
N THR A 113 -5.36 -2.08 -8.05
CA THR A 113 -5.88 -3.16 -7.22
C THR A 113 -6.06 -2.68 -5.78
N PRO A 114 -7.27 -2.73 -5.19
CA PRO A 114 -7.45 -2.47 -3.77
C PRO A 114 -6.80 -3.59 -2.94
N ILE A 115 -6.17 -3.23 -1.83
CA ILE A 115 -5.55 -4.19 -0.90
C ILE A 115 -6.00 -3.92 0.53
N LYS A 116 -6.18 -4.99 1.30
CA LYS A 116 -6.48 -4.91 2.73
C LYS A 116 -5.17 -4.87 3.51
N THR A 117 -4.74 -3.68 3.90
CA THR A 117 -3.55 -3.43 4.72
C THR A 117 -3.80 -2.22 5.63
N GLY A 118 -2.95 -2.02 6.64
CA GLY A 118 -2.99 -0.82 7.47
C GLY A 118 -2.28 0.35 6.79
N PHE A 119 -1.88 1.34 7.58
CA PHE A 119 -1.00 2.39 7.10
C PHE A 119 0.34 1.79 6.68
N ILE A 120 0.68 1.85 5.38
CA ILE A 120 1.92 1.27 4.85
C ILE A 120 3.11 2.06 5.39
N LEU A 121 4.04 1.34 6.02
CA LEU A 121 5.29 1.89 6.55
C LEU A 121 6.45 1.68 5.57
N ASP A 122 6.48 0.51 4.93
CA ASP A 122 7.60 0.10 4.09
C ASP A 122 7.18 -1.01 3.12
N VAL A 123 7.86 -1.08 1.98
CA VAL A 123 7.66 -2.12 0.96
C VAL A 123 9.02 -2.71 0.61
N LYS A 124 9.19 -3.99 0.95
CA LYS A 124 10.36 -4.80 0.60
C LYS A 124 10.01 -5.81 -0.48
N GLN A 125 11.03 -6.40 -1.06
CA GLN A 125 10.88 -7.39 -2.13
C GLN A 125 11.83 -8.55 -1.90
N THR A 126 11.34 -9.76 -2.13
CA THR A 126 12.15 -10.97 -2.15
C THR A 126 11.77 -11.82 -3.34
N GLN A 127 12.66 -12.74 -3.70
CA GLN A 127 12.38 -13.73 -4.72
C GLN A 127 12.76 -15.11 -4.19
N PHE A 128 11.82 -16.05 -4.26
CA PHE A 128 12.05 -17.46 -3.99
C PHE A 128 12.50 -18.15 -5.30
N VAL A 129 13.19 -19.28 -5.20
CA VAL A 129 13.75 -19.98 -6.37
C VAL A 129 12.64 -20.30 -7.39
N ASN A 130 12.85 -19.88 -8.64
CA ASN A 130 11.92 -20.04 -9.76
C ASN A 130 10.51 -19.48 -9.52
N LYS A 131 10.35 -18.56 -8.55
CA LYS A 131 9.10 -17.83 -8.35
C LYS A 131 9.25 -16.40 -8.83
N GLN A 132 8.11 -15.84 -9.22
CA GLN A 132 7.96 -14.39 -9.41
C GLN A 132 8.26 -13.63 -8.11
N PRO A 133 8.60 -12.33 -8.20
CA PRO A 133 8.81 -11.49 -7.03
C PRO A 133 7.64 -11.54 -6.04
N ILE A 134 8.00 -11.54 -4.75
CA ILE A 134 7.08 -11.40 -3.63
C ILE A 134 7.36 -10.06 -2.97
N TYR A 135 6.33 -9.25 -2.84
CA TYR A 135 6.37 -7.95 -2.20
C TYR A 135 5.91 -8.10 -0.76
N LEU A 136 6.74 -7.67 0.18
CA LEU A 136 6.45 -7.69 1.61
C LEU A 136 6.11 -6.26 2.04
N VAL A 137 4.85 -6.05 2.39
CA VAL A 137 4.31 -4.74 2.80
C VAL A 137 4.22 -4.73 4.32
N LYS A 138 5.04 -3.89 4.96
CA LYS A 138 4.97 -3.63 6.40
C LYS A 138 3.95 -2.52 6.63
N SER A 139 3.02 -2.72 7.53
CA SER A 139 1.95 -1.76 7.82
C SER A 139 1.66 -1.64 9.31
N TYR A 140 1.02 -0.54 9.71
CA TYR A 140 0.53 -0.29 11.06
C TYR A 140 -0.98 -0.07 11.07
N TYR A 141 -1.67 -0.74 12.00
CA TYR A 141 -3.09 -0.53 12.29
C TYR A 141 -3.22 0.23 13.60
N LYS A 142 -3.77 1.45 13.55
CA LYS A 142 -3.95 2.30 14.73
C LYS A 142 -5.32 2.01 15.37
N GLY A 143 -5.32 1.24 16.45
CA GLY A 143 -6.55 0.87 17.16
C GLY A 143 -7.01 1.90 18.19
N SER A 144 -6.10 2.71 18.74
CA SER A 144 -6.39 3.86 19.60
C SER A 144 -5.16 4.76 19.70
N SER A 145 -5.11 5.65 20.68
CA SER A 145 -3.91 6.44 21.00
C SER A 145 -2.73 5.59 21.47
N CYS A 146 -2.97 4.37 21.98
CA CYS A 146 -1.93 3.53 22.59
C CYS A 146 -1.95 2.08 22.12
N ILE A 147 -3.06 1.62 21.56
CA ILE A 147 -3.22 0.24 21.06
C ILE A 147 -3.15 0.24 19.54
N GLY A 148 -2.50 -0.76 18.98
CA GLY A 148 -2.45 -0.97 17.55
C GLY A 148 -1.91 -2.35 17.19
N ALA A 149 -1.45 -2.49 15.96
CA ALA A 149 -0.73 -3.67 15.53
C ALA A 149 0.17 -3.37 14.35
N TYR A 150 1.33 -4.01 14.33
CA TYR A 150 2.18 -4.10 13.15
C TYR A 150 1.81 -5.34 12.35
N ALA A 151 1.89 -5.25 11.03
CA ALA A 151 1.72 -6.40 10.16
C ALA A 151 2.76 -6.40 9.05
N ILE A 152 3.04 -7.60 8.55
CA ILE A 152 3.76 -7.80 7.29
C ILE A 152 2.90 -8.70 6.40
N ASN A 153 2.47 -8.17 5.26
CA ASN A 153 1.68 -8.87 4.27
C ASN A 153 2.55 -9.23 3.06
N ALA A 154 2.42 -10.44 2.56
CA ALA A 154 3.09 -10.90 1.37
C ALA A 154 2.14 -10.92 0.18
N PHE A 155 2.58 -10.29 -0.91
CA PHE A 155 1.82 -10.15 -2.13
C PHE A 155 2.63 -10.60 -3.34
N LYS A 156 1.92 -11.01 -4.40
CA LYS A 156 2.51 -11.33 -5.70
C LYS A 156 1.66 -10.76 -6.82
N LEU A 157 2.29 -10.40 -7.93
CA LEU A 157 1.55 -10.05 -9.14
C LEU A 157 0.93 -11.29 -9.77
N THR A 158 -0.27 -11.15 -10.31
CA THR A 158 -0.90 -12.16 -11.17
C THR A 158 -0.43 -12.00 -12.61
N GLN A 159 -0.68 -13.00 -13.46
CA GLN A 159 -0.53 -12.84 -14.90
C GLN A 159 -1.39 -11.71 -15.46
N ALA A 160 -2.53 -11.40 -14.85
CA ALA A 160 -3.36 -10.26 -15.22
C ALA A 160 -2.81 -8.92 -14.72
N GLY A 161 -1.69 -8.88 -13.98
CA GLY A 161 -1.09 -7.65 -13.43
C GLY A 161 -1.78 -7.12 -12.16
N LYS A 162 -2.81 -7.80 -11.66
CA LYS A 162 -3.40 -7.50 -10.34
C LYS A 162 -2.53 -8.04 -9.22
N LEU A 163 -2.50 -7.33 -8.09
CA LEU A 163 -1.82 -7.81 -6.89
C LEU A 163 -2.71 -8.78 -6.11
N GLN A 164 -2.16 -9.87 -5.59
CA GLN A 164 -2.90 -10.83 -4.75
C GLN A 164 -2.04 -11.31 -3.58
N ALA A 165 -2.69 -11.75 -2.51
CA ALA A 165 -2.02 -12.33 -1.36
C ALA A 165 -1.21 -13.58 -1.74
N ALA A 166 -0.05 -13.75 -1.10
CA ALA A 166 0.87 -14.84 -1.35
C ALA A 166 1.28 -15.50 -0.04
N LYS A 167 0.98 -16.79 0.11
CA LYS A 167 1.44 -17.58 1.26
C LYS A 167 2.96 -17.69 1.26
N ALA A 168 3.62 -16.82 2.01
CA ALA A 168 5.07 -16.68 2.03
C ALA A 168 5.69 -17.03 3.39
N PHE A 169 4.90 -17.13 4.45
CA PHE A 169 5.38 -17.42 5.79
C PHE A 169 4.91 -18.80 6.23
N GLN A 170 5.84 -19.71 6.47
CA GLN A 170 5.55 -21.06 6.96
C GLN A 170 5.77 -21.13 8.46
N THR A 171 4.70 -21.37 9.21
CA THR A 171 4.72 -21.73 10.63
C THR A 171 4.90 -23.24 10.79
N LYS A 172 4.83 -23.75 12.03
CA LYS A 172 4.81 -25.19 12.28
C LYS A 172 3.57 -25.90 11.71
N SER A 173 2.44 -25.20 11.61
CA SER A 173 1.13 -25.80 11.30
C SER A 173 0.46 -25.23 10.05
N ALA A 174 0.90 -24.09 9.53
CA ALA A 174 0.24 -23.40 8.43
C ALA A 174 1.21 -22.61 7.56
N GLN A 175 0.77 -22.29 6.35
CA GLN A 175 1.38 -21.24 5.54
C GLN A 175 0.45 -20.03 5.48
N LEU A 176 1.00 -18.89 5.85
CA LEU A 176 0.32 -17.61 5.99
C LEU A 176 0.79 -16.64 4.90
N ASP A 177 -0.12 -15.79 4.46
CA ASP A 177 0.19 -14.64 3.60
C ASP A 177 0.50 -13.38 4.39
N HIS A 178 0.29 -13.38 5.71
CA HIS A 178 0.64 -12.28 6.58
C HIS A 178 0.99 -12.76 7.99
N ILE A 179 1.68 -11.89 8.72
CA ILE A 179 1.86 -12.00 10.18
C ILE A 179 1.47 -10.66 10.78
N LYS A 180 0.67 -10.70 11.85
CA LYS A 180 0.26 -9.53 12.64
C LYS A 180 0.78 -9.67 14.06
N VAL A 181 1.24 -8.58 14.64
CA VAL A 181 1.71 -8.48 16.02
C VAL A 181 1.05 -7.28 16.66
N ASP A 182 0.37 -7.50 17.78
CA ASP A 182 -0.29 -6.44 18.52
C ASP A 182 0.72 -5.50 19.19
N PHE A 183 0.34 -4.25 19.37
CA PHE A 183 1.17 -3.21 19.95
C PHE A 183 0.38 -2.52 21.07
N ASP A 184 1.02 -2.37 22.22
CA ASP A 184 0.53 -1.55 23.33
C ASP A 184 1.65 -0.62 23.80
N CYS A 185 1.43 0.69 23.66
CA CYS A 185 2.40 1.70 24.02
C CYS A 185 2.71 1.71 25.53
N LYS A 186 1.82 1.23 26.41
CA LYS A 186 2.04 1.16 27.87
C LYS A 186 3.15 0.19 28.25
N ASN A 187 3.43 -0.79 27.38
CA ASN A 187 4.48 -1.77 27.59
C ASN A 187 5.86 -1.26 27.16
N HIS A 188 5.96 0.00 26.76
CA HIS A 188 7.20 0.67 26.40
C HIS A 188 7.53 1.71 27.46
N GLU A 189 8.75 1.62 27.99
CA GLU A 189 9.24 2.57 28.99
C GLU A 189 9.49 3.94 28.34
N VAL A 190 9.07 5.00 29.03
CA VAL A 190 9.24 6.39 28.58
C VAL A 190 10.74 6.68 28.44
N GLY A 191 11.17 7.08 27.25
CA GLY A 191 12.58 7.44 26.97
C GLY A 191 13.40 6.33 26.29
N HIS A 192 12.87 5.12 26.16
CA HIS A 192 13.47 4.07 25.35
C HIS A 192 12.87 4.07 23.93
N SER A 193 13.70 3.79 22.92
CA SER A 193 13.23 3.65 21.54
C SER A 193 12.29 2.44 21.45
N THR A 194 11.09 2.63 20.89
CA THR A 194 10.19 1.53 20.54
C THR A 194 10.95 0.48 19.72
N PRO A 195 10.99 -0.79 20.15
CA PRO A 195 11.69 -1.82 19.41
C PRO A 195 11.04 -2.02 18.05
N ASP A 196 11.81 -2.50 17.06
CA ASP A 196 11.24 -2.80 15.76
C ASP A 196 10.38 -4.06 15.86
N TYR A 197 9.06 -3.93 15.75
CA TYR A 197 8.14 -5.05 15.86
C TYR A 197 8.31 -6.08 14.74
N ILE A 198 8.78 -5.64 13.57
CA ILE A 198 8.99 -6.48 12.39
C ILE A 198 10.23 -5.96 11.67
N ARG A 199 11.34 -6.68 11.81
CA ARG A 199 12.59 -6.34 11.12
C ARG A 199 12.92 -7.38 10.06
N SER A 200 13.62 -6.94 9.01
CA SER A 200 14.13 -7.83 7.97
C SER A 200 15.62 -7.56 7.75
N SER A 201 16.38 -8.61 7.46
CA SER A 201 17.78 -8.47 7.04
C SER A 201 17.83 -7.75 5.70
N GLU A 202 18.88 -6.95 5.45
CA GLU A 202 19.03 -6.19 4.20
C GLU A 202 18.92 -7.05 2.93
N ASN A 203 19.51 -8.25 2.94
CA ASN A 203 19.45 -9.22 1.84
C ASN A 203 18.16 -10.06 1.80
N MET A 204 17.20 -9.76 2.68
CA MET A 204 15.92 -10.48 2.80
C MET A 204 16.07 -11.98 3.06
N ASN A 205 17.15 -12.42 3.70
CA ASN A 205 17.31 -13.81 4.13
C ASN A 205 16.52 -14.13 5.40
N THR A 206 16.23 -13.14 6.24
CA THR A 206 15.43 -13.34 7.45
C THR A 206 14.39 -12.24 7.62
N VAL A 207 13.23 -12.65 8.14
CA VAL A 207 12.22 -11.77 8.71
C VAL A 207 12.07 -12.17 10.16
N ASP A 208 12.25 -11.21 11.06
CA ASP A 208 12.17 -11.40 12.50
C ASP A 208 10.95 -10.64 13.04
N ILE A 209 10.11 -11.34 13.78
CA ILE A 209 8.86 -10.82 14.35
C ILE A 209 9.04 -10.75 15.86
N ILE A 210 8.80 -9.59 16.50
CA ILE A 210 9.04 -9.45 17.94
C ILE A 210 8.22 -10.47 18.74
N LEU A 211 8.83 -11.06 19.76
CA LEU A 211 8.16 -11.97 20.69
C LEU A 211 7.58 -11.16 21.85
N LEU A 212 6.26 -11.28 22.02
CA LEU A 212 5.52 -10.69 23.13
C LEU A 212 5.18 -11.76 24.17
N ASP A 213 5.04 -11.35 25.43
CA ASP A 213 4.40 -12.17 26.46
C ASP A 213 2.86 -12.08 26.40
N LYS A 214 2.20 -12.73 27.36
CA LYS A 214 0.74 -12.76 27.47
C LYS A 214 0.10 -11.39 27.71
N ASP A 215 0.88 -10.41 28.17
CA ASP A 215 0.44 -9.05 28.48
C ASP A 215 0.89 -8.07 27.38
N TYR A 216 1.29 -8.59 26.20
CA TYR A 216 1.76 -7.84 25.04
C TYR A 216 3.07 -7.07 25.26
N LYS A 217 3.87 -7.48 26.26
CA LYS A 217 5.17 -6.84 26.54
C LYS A 217 6.29 -7.46 25.70
N PRO A 218 7.12 -6.64 25.01
CA PRO A 218 8.30 -7.12 24.31
C PRO A 218 9.26 -7.89 25.21
N GLN A 219 9.68 -9.09 24.80
CA GLN A 219 10.60 -9.94 25.56
C GLN A 219 12.09 -9.77 25.19
N GLY A 220 12.43 -8.77 24.36
CA GLY A 220 13.79 -8.60 23.83
C GLY A 220 14.27 -9.78 22.97
N LYS A 221 13.32 -10.49 22.36
CA LYS A 221 13.54 -11.66 21.49
C LYS A 221 12.63 -11.58 20.28
N TYR A 222 12.96 -12.35 19.24
CA TYR A 222 12.22 -12.39 17.98
C TYR A 222 11.96 -13.82 17.54
N LEU A 223 10.82 -14.04 16.90
CA LEU A 223 10.50 -15.23 16.12
C LEU A 223 11.15 -15.07 14.74
N ARG A 224 12.15 -15.90 14.43
CA ARG A 224 12.89 -15.83 13.17
C ARG A 224 12.23 -16.71 12.10
N TYR A 225 11.98 -16.10 10.95
CA TYR A 225 11.65 -16.78 9.72
C TYR A 225 12.80 -16.64 8.72
N ALA A 226 13.39 -17.76 8.33
CA ALA A 226 14.49 -17.78 7.37
C ALA A 226 13.99 -18.14 5.96
N LYS A 227 14.52 -17.44 4.98
CA LYS A 227 14.24 -17.67 3.57
C LYS A 227 14.72 -19.05 3.15
N THR A 228 13.83 -19.79 2.52
CA THR A 228 14.11 -21.05 1.82
C THR A 228 13.88 -20.86 0.33
N ASN A 229 13.99 -21.94 -0.45
CA ASN A 229 13.69 -21.91 -1.88
C ASN A 229 12.24 -21.57 -2.21
N THR A 230 11.29 -21.72 -1.27
CA THR A 230 9.85 -21.57 -1.58
C THR A 230 9.08 -20.61 -0.69
N VAL A 231 9.54 -20.38 0.54
CA VAL A 231 8.89 -19.59 1.61
C VAL A 231 9.91 -19.08 2.65
N TYR A 232 9.51 -18.17 3.53
CA TYR A 232 10.16 -17.94 4.81
C TYR A 232 9.67 -18.95 5.86
N LYS A 233 10.55 -19.85 6.30
CA LYS A 233 10.23 -20.90 7.28
C LYS A 233 10.60 -20.46 8.69
N TYR A 234 9.68 -20.61 9.63
CA TYR A 234 9.95 -20.38 11.05
C TYR A 234 11.06 -21.33 11.55
N LEU A 235 12.12 -20.78 12.15
CA LEU A 235 13.25 -21.53 12.69
C LEU A 235 13.28 -21.60 14.22
N GLY A 236 12.71 -20.60 14.90
CA GLY A 236 12.80 -20.52 16.36
C GLY A 236 12.94 -19.08 16.85
N THR A 237 13.28 -18.95 18.12
CA THR A 237 13.46 -17.66 18.79
C THR A 237 14.93 -17.23 18.76
N VAL A 238 15.18 -15.95 18.48
CA VAL A 238 16.49 -15.30 18.46
C VAL A 238 16.48 -14.03 19.33
N LYS A 239 17.65 -13.44 19.57
CA LYS A 239 17.77 -12.11 20.21
C LYS A 239 17.69 -10.99 19.18
#